data_AF-A0A7Y8MJZ6-F1
#
_entry.id   AF-A0A7Y8MJZ6-F1
#
_cell.length_a   1.000
_cell.length_b   1.000
_cell.length_c   1.000
_cell.angle_alpha   90.00
_cell.angle_beta   90.00
_cell.angle_gamma   90.00
#
_symmetry.space_group_name_H-M   'P 1'
#
loop_
_entity.id
_entity.type
_entity.pdbx_description
1 polymer ?
#
loop_
_entity_poly.entity_id
_entity_poly.type
_entity_poly.pdbx_seq_one_letter_code
_entity_poly.pdbx_strand_id
1 'polypeptide(L)'
;MKHSHIWKFWLGACLLLFAALAQAAISQIHTLSGSVSITYPGQAVRAAQKGDQLEVGTQIATGAKSFAMLRFEDGQVVALKSNSEFRVDAYRFNPKVDKDNQIG
;
A
#
# COMPACT_ATOMS: atom_id res chain seq x y z
N MET A 1 -26.72 -19.50 -40.43
CA MET A 1 -26.06 -20.11 -39.25
C MET A 1 -24.60 -19.65 -39.22
N LYS A 2 -24.25 -18.54 -38.54
CA LYS A 2 -22.87 -18.05 -38.31
C LYS A 2 -22.89 -16.73 -37.49
N HIS A 3 -23.24 -16.77 -36.21
CA HIS A 3 -23.10 -15.60 -35.30
C HIS A 3 -22.58 -15.97 -33.88
N SER A 4 -22.09 -17.19 -33.65
CA SER A 4 -21.73 -17.65 -32.30
C SER A 4 -20.31 -17.27 -31.82
N HIS A 5 -19.42 -16.85 -32.72
CA HIS A 5 -18.00 -16.64 -32.37
C HIS A 5 -17.60 -15.18 -32.09
N ILE A 6 -18.40 -14.22 -32.55
CA ILE A 6 -18.09 -12.78 -32.42
C ILE A 6 -18.39 -12.29 -31.00
N TRP A 7 -19.44 -12.83 -30.37
CA TRP A 7 -19.80 -12.55 -28.97
C TRP A 7 -18.70 -13.02 -28.00
N LYS A 8 -18.20 -14.25 -28.20
CA LYS A 8 -17.18 -14.85 -27.30
C LYS A 8 -15.87 -14.05 -27.28
N PHE A 9 -15.52 -13.44 -28.41
CA PHE A 9 -14.33 -12.60 -28.52
C PHE A 9 -14.48 -11.26 -27.79
N TRP A 10 -15.68 -10.67 -27.79
CA TRP A 10 -15.98 -9.43 -27.09
C TRP A 10 -16.04 -9.62 -25.56
N LEU A 11 -16.54 -10.77 -25.09
CA LEU A 11 -16.55 -11.11 -23.67
C LEU A 11 -15.14 -11.30 -23.09
N GLY A 12 -14.22 -11.90 -23.86
CA GLY A 12 -12.83 -12.09 -23.45
C GLY A 12 -12.02 -10.79 -23.35
N ALA A 13 -12.26 -9.85 -24.26
CA ALA A 13 -11.60 -8.53 -24.24
C ALA A 13 -12.01 -7.68 -23.03
N CYS A 14 -13.28 -7.78 -22.60
CA CYS A 14 -13.77 -7.07 -21.42
C CYS A 14 -13.14 -7.58 -20.12
N LEU A 15 -12.85 -8.89 -20.03
CA LEU A 15 -12.27 -9.50 -18.83
C LEU A 15 -10.79 -9.13 -18.61
N LEU A 16 -10.02 -8.91 -19.69
CA LEU A 16 -8.61 -8.49 -19.61
C LEU A 16 -8.44 -7.02 -19.19
N LEU A 17 -9.42 -6.17 -19.46
CA LEU A 17 -9.40 -4.75 -19.05
C LEU A 17 -9.61 -4.57 -17.54
N PHE A 18 -10.18 -5.53 -16.83
CA PHE A 18 -10.46 -5.42 -15.38
C PHE A 18 -9.28 -5.82 -14.47
N ALA A 19 -8.31 -6.58 -14.99
CA ALA A 19 -7.21 -7.11 -14.18
C ALA A 19 -6.15 -6.06 -13.76
N ALA A 20 -6.15 -4.88 -14.39
CA ALA A 20 -5.09 -3.88 -14.20
C ALA A 20 -5.31 -2.92 -13.02
N LEU A 21 -6.42 -3.02 -12.27
CA LEU A 21 -6.75 -2.08 -11.18
C LEU A 21 -6.57 -2.66 -9.76
N ALA A 22 -6.05 -3.88 -9.63
CA ALA A 22 -5.77 -4.46 -8.33
C ALA A 22 -4.41 -3.95 -7.79
N GLN A 23 -4.38 -2.71 -7.31
CA GLN A 23 -3.31 -2.30 -6.39
C GLN A 23 -3.54 -3.04 -5.07
N ALA A 24 -2.64 -3.96 -4.75
CA ALA A 24 -2.71 -4.71 -3.51
C ALA A 24 -2.37 -3.76 -2.36
N ALA A 25 -3.36 -3.49 -1.49
CA ALA A 25 -3.08 -2.94 -0.18
C ALA A 25 -2.20 -3.92 0.60
N ILE A 26 -1.13 -3.43 1.22
CA ILE A 26 -0.14 -4.26 1.94
C ILE A 26 -0.31 -4.10 3.45
N SER A 27 -0.90 -3.00 3.89
CA SER A 27 -1.16 -2.72 5.30
C SER A 27 -2.38 -1.83 5.49
N GLN A 28 -2.82 -1.70 6.73
CA GLN A 28 -3.91 -0.83 7.11
C GLN A 28 -3.65 -0.11 8.44
N ILE A 29 -4.32 1.02 8.65
CA ILE A 29 -4.30 1.71 9.95
C ILE A 29 -5.21 0.99 10.93
N HIS A 30 -4.63 0.27 11.88
CA HIS A 30 -5.38 -0.47 12.89
C HIS A 30 -5.96 0.41 13.99
N THR A 31 -5.19 1.39 14.48
CA THR A 31 -5.68 2.41 15.41
C THR A 31 -4.91 3.71 15.21
N LEU A 32 -5.53 4.83 15.54
CA LEU A 32 -4.90 6.15 15.50
C LEU A 32 -5.52 7.08 16.54
N SER A 33 -4.75 8.08 16.96
CA SER A 33 -5.19 9.15 17.85
C SER A 33 -4.44 10.44 17.54
N GLY A 34 -5.12 11.58 17.69
CA GLY A 34 -4.58 12.90 17.37
C GLY A 34 -4.59 13.19 15.86
N SER A 35 -3.66 14.02 15.41
CA SER A 35 -3.51 14.42 14.02
C SER A 35 -2.60 13.45 13.28
N VAL A 36 -3.18 12.69 12.37
CA VAL A 36 -2.45 11.76 11.49
C VAL A 36 -2.91 12.04 10.06
N SER A 37 -1.96 12.20 9.15
CA SER A 37 -2.23 12.44 7.73
C SER A 37 -1.64 11.34 6.86
N ILE A 38 -2.25 11.15 5.70
CA ILE A 38 -1.84 10.19 4.67
C ILE A 38 -1.73 10.93 3.34
N THR A 39 -0.68 10.62 2.59
CA THR A 39 -0.51 11.06 1.20
C THR A 39 -0.26 9.82 0.35
N TYR A 40 -1.21 9.48 -0.51
CA TYR A 40 -1.02 8.42 -1.50
C TYR A 40 -0.21 8.93 -2.70
N PRO A 41 0.45 8.05 -3.47
CA PRO A 41 1.18 8.45 -4.66
C PRO A 41 0.32 9.27 -5.63
N GLY A 42 0.73 10.50 -5.92
CA GLY A 42 0.03 11.40 -6.85
C GLY A 42 -1.29 11.98 -6.32
N GLN A 43 -1.64 11.77 -5.05
CA GLN A 43 -2.83 12.33 -4.42
C GLN A 43 -2.49 13.42 -3.43
N ALA A 44 -3.46 14.30 -3.16
CA ALA A 44 -3.32 15.31 -2.11
C ALA A 44 -3.31 14.67 -0.72
N VAL A 45 -2.66 15.34 0.23
CA VAL A 45 -2.68 14.95 1.64
C VAL A 45 -4.11 14.98 2.20
N ARG A 46 -4.46 13.97 2.99
CA ARG A 46 -5.74 13.92 3.72
C ARG A 46 -5.55 13.41 5.15
N ALA A 47 -6.55 13.63 5.99
CA ALA A 47 -6.58 13.03 7.32
C ALA A 47 -6.72 11.50 7.24
N ALA A 48 -6.00 10.83 8.13
CA ALA A 48 -6.05 9.39 8.29
C ALA A 48 -7.30 8.95 9.07
N GLN A 49 -7.81 7.77 8.73
CA GLN A 49 -8.94 7.12 9.37
C GLN A 49 -8.59 5.67 9.72
N LYS A 50 -9.22 5.13 10.76
CA LYS A 50 -9.06 3.72 11.12
C LYS A 50 -9.59 2.86 9.97
N GLY A 51 -8.82 1.85 9.58
CA GLY A 51 -9.13 0.96 8.45
C GLY A 51 -8.64 1.49 7.10
N ASP A 52 -8.05 2.69 7.05
CA ASP A 52 -7.40 3.17 5.82
C ASP A 52 -6.37 2.16 5.35
N GLN A 53 -6.54 1.72 4.10
CA GLN A 53 -5.62 0.85 3.41
C GLN A 53 -4.40 1.66 2.96
N LEU A 54 -3.23 1.06 3.10
CA LEU A 54 -1.94 1.65 2.78
C LEU A 54 -1.27 0.82 1.69
N GLU A 55 -0.91 1.50 0.62
CA GLU A 55 -0.30 0.92 -0.56
C GLU A 55 1.19 1.29 -0.61
N VAL A 56 1.93 0.66 -1.51
CA VAL A 56 3.33 1.03 -1.75
C VAL A 56 3.39 2.49 -2.22
N GLY A 57 4.29 3.25 -1.61
CA GLY A 57 4.49 4.67 -1.84
C GLY A 57 3.61 5.57 -0.97
N THR A 58 2.66 5.03 -0.21
CA THR A 58 1.87 5.82 0.74
C THR A 58 2.76 6.38 1.85
N GLN A 59 2.62 7.67 2.13
CA GLN A 59 3.30 8.38 3.20
C GLN A 59 2.33 8.70 4.33
N ILE A 60 2.75 8.46 5.58
CA ILE A 60 1.98 8.67 6.80
C ILE A 60 2.79 9.62 7.68
N ALA A 61 2.15 10.67 8.18
CA ALA A 61 2.77 11.60 9.12
C ALA A 61 1.89 11.75 10.37
N THR A 62 2.53 11.74 11.54
CA THR A 62 1.87 11.95 12.85
C THR A 62 2.27 13.32 13.40
N GLY A 63 1.29 14.09 13.85
CA GLY A 63 1.52 15.39 14.48
C GLY A 63 1.94 15.29 15.95
N ALA A 64 1.94 16.43 16.63
CA ALA A 64 2.16 16.49 18.07
C ALA A 64 1.05 15.74 18.83
N LYS A 65 1.41 15.08 19.94
CA LYS A 65 0.48 14.31 20.80
C LYS A 65 -0.38 13.30 20.01
N SER A 66 0.18 12.75 18.95
CA SER A 66 -0.49 11.84 18.02
C SER A 66 0.18 10.46 18.00
N PHE A 67 -0.57 9.46 17.57
CA PHE A 67 -0.16 8.06 17.50
C PHE A 67 -0.88 7.34 16.34
N ALA A 68 -0.18 6.43 15.67
CA ALA A 68 -0.80 5.51 14.71
C ALA A 68 -0.19 4.12 14.85
N MET A 69 -1.01 3.08 14.72
CA MET A 69 -0.57 1.70 14.64
C MET A 69 -0.99 1.12 13.30
N LEU A 70 -0.02 0.67 12.53
CA LEU A 70 -0.19 0.05 11.24
C LEU A 70 -0.10 -1.46 11.41
N ARG A 71 -0.96 -2.21 10.73
CA ARG A 71 -0.91 -3.67 10.67
C ARG A 71 -0.72 -4.08 9.22
N PHE A 72 0.34 -4.85 8.97
CA PHE A 72 0.65 -5.41 7.67
C PHE A 72 -0.02 -6.78 7.53
N GLU A 73 -0.27 -7.19 6.28
CA GLU A 73 -0.92 -8.47 5.97
C GLU A 73 -0.07 -9.69 6.39
N ASP A 74 1.24 -9.53 6.51
CA ASP A 74 2.17 -10.55 7.03
C ASP A 74 2.16 -10.66 8.57
N GLY A 75 1.31 -9.88 9.25
CA GLY A 75 1.19 -9.84 10.69
C GLY A 75 2.14 -8.88 11.39
N GLN A 76 3.06 -8.23 10.67
CA GLN A 76 3.92 -7.19 11.25
C GLN A 76 3.10 -5.98 11.71
N VAL A 77 3.58 -5.32 12.77
CA VAL A 77 2.93 -4.13 13.34
C VAL A 77 3.97 -3.03 13.46
N VAL A 78 3.62 -1.84 12.96
CA VAL A 78 4.45 -0.64 13.07
C VAL A 78 3.71 0.40 13.90
N ALA A 79 4.36 0.88 14.96
CA ALA A 79 3.81 1.92 15.82
C ALA A 79 4.54 3.24 15.59
N LEU A 80 3.81 4.24 15.11
CA LEU A 80 4.30 5.60 14.88
C LEU A 80 3.95 6.46 16.10
N LYS A 81 4.97 7.03 16.74
CA LYS A 81 4.80 8.00 17.83
C LYS A 81 4.52 9.39 17.25
N SER A 82 4.40 10.39 18.10
CA SER A 82 4.21 11.78 17.67
C SER A 82 5.40 12.29 16.86
N ASN A 83 5.14 13.21 15.92
CA ASN A 83 6.15 13.84 15.06
C ASN A 83 7.01 12.82 14.30
N SER A 84 6.38 11.78 13.77
CA SER A 84 7.02 10.73 12.98
C SER A 84 6.50 10.76 11.55
N GLU A 85 7.34 10.34 10.62
CA GLU A 85 6.99 10.16 9.23
C GLU A 85 7.40 8.76 8.79
N PHE A 86 6.52 8.10 8.04
CA PHE A 86 6.72 6.74 7.57
C PHE A 86 6.22 6.60 6.15
N ARG A 87 6.99 5.93 5.30
CA ARG A 87 6.60 5.61 3.93
C ARG A 87 6.57 4.10 3.76
N VAL A 88 5.48 3.60 3.21
CA VAL A 88 5.35 2.18 2.88
C VAL A 88 6.15 1.93 1.60
N ASP A 89 7.25 1.19 1.69
CA ASP A 89 8.07 0.83 0.54
C ASP A 89 8.01 -0.69 0.30
N ALA A 90 8.07 -1.09 -0.98
CA ALA A 90 8.17 -2.49 -1.34
C ALA A 90 9.61 -2.98 -1.17
N TYR A 91 9.85 -3.87 -0.22
CA TYR A 91 11.15 -4.53 -0.11
C TYR A 91 11.27 -5.67 -1.12
N ARG A 92 12.24 -5.57 -2.03
CA ARG A 92 12.65 -6.66 -2.92
C ARG A 92 14.05 -7.11 -2.54
N PHE A 93 14.15 -8.27 -1.89
CA PHE A 93 15.43 -8.88 -1.55
C PHE A 93 16.21 -9.18 -2.84
N ASN A 94 17.43 -8.63 -2.96
CA ASN A 94 18.35 -8.94 -4.05
C ASN A 94 19.56 -9.70 -3.49
N PRO A 95 19.62 -11.04 -3.64
CA PRO A 95 20.68 -11.87 -3.05
C PRO A 95 22.10 -11.59 -3.58
N LYS A 96 22.24 -10.74 -4.60
CA LYS A 96 23.56 -10.37 -5.17
C LYS A 96 24.22 -9.20 -4.43
N VAL A 97 23.51 -8.48 -3.57
CA VAL A 97 23.99 -7.26 -2.90
C VAL A 97 24.68 -7.57 -1.56
N ASP A 98 24.40 -8.71 -0.93
CA ASP A 98 24.94 -9.06 0.40
C ASP A 98 26.39 -9.58 0.41
N LYS A 99 27.05 -9.68 -0.75
CA LYS A 99 28.47 -10.07 -0.80
C LYS A 99 29.43 -8.94 -0.39
N ASP A 100 28.95 -7.71 -0.31
CA ASP A 100 29.77 -6.53 0.04
C ASP A 100 29.57 -6.04 1.48
N ASN A 101 28.59 -6.59 2.22
CA ASN A 101 28.30 -6.21 3.62
C ASN A 101 28.71 -7.26 4.66
N GLN A 102 29.68 -8.12 4.32
CA GLN A 102 30.37 -8.96 5.31
C GLN A 102 31.42 -8.09 6.01
N ILE A 103 31.01 -7.35 7.05
CA ILE A 103 31.96 -6.83 8.04
C ILE A 103 32.67 -8.02 8.67
N GLY A 104 34.01 -7.97 8.64
CA GLY A 104 34.90 -9.07 9.03
C GLY A 104 34.86 -9.47 10.49
#